data_AF-A0A9N9JLB9-F1
#
_entry.id   AF-A0A9N9JLB9-F1
#
_cell.length_a   1.000
_cell.length_b   1.000
_cell.length_c   1.000
_cell.angle_alpha   90.00
_cell.angle_beta   90.00
_cell.angle_gamma   90.00
#
_symmetry.space_group_name_H-M   'P 1'
#
loop_
_entity.id
_entity.type
_entity.pdbx_description
1 polymer ?
#
loop_
_entity_poly.entity_id
_entity_poly.type
_entity_poly.pdbx_seq_one_letter_code
_entity_poly.pdbx_strand_id
1 'polypeptide(L)'
;NELVNMDTLAGLDVLNTPLMILFTNTFIRSLPLVVILTLDETAYTFLEALNALKSVMPLTIFNKHGPRVGPEVIMIDDCKAERFALHNI
;
A
#
# COMPACT_ATOMS: atom_id res chain seq x y z
N ASN A 1 -4.29 9.52 -12.23
CA ASN A 1 -3.04 9.24 -11.49
C ASN A 1 -3.34 9.13 -10.02
N GLU A 2 -3.97 8.03 -9.64
CA GLU A 2 -4.04 7.58 -8.26
C GLU A 2 -2.68 7.09 -7.82
N LEU A 3 -2.19 7.70 -6.74
CA LEU A 3 -0.93 7.36 -6.13
C LEU A 3 -1.20 6.52 -4.88
N VAL A 4 -0.49 5.39 -4.77
CA VAL A 4 -0.37 4.65 -3.51
C VAL A 4 1.05 4.79 -3.04
N ASN A 5 1.24 5.16 -1.79
CA ASN A 5 2.56 5.17 -1.16
C ASN A 5 2.69 3.95 -0.25
N MET A 6 3.84 3.30 -0.30
CA MET A 6 4.19 2.21 0.61
C MET A 6 5.53 2.53 1.25
N ASP A 7 5.60 2.32 2.55
CA ASP A 7 6.81 2.56 3.34
C ASP A 7 6.76 1.73 4.64
N THR A 8 7.88 1.66 5.35
CA THR A 8 7.96 1.15 6.71
C THR A 8 7.88 2.29 7.71
N LEU A 9 7.07 2.14 8.75
CA LEU A 9 6.95 3.15 9.80
C LEU A 9 7.55 2.64 11.11
N ALA A 10 8.59 3.35 11.59
CA ALA A 10 9.15 3.12 12.92
C ALA A 10 8.10 3.38 14.02
N GLY A 11 8.02 2.51 15.01
CA GLY A 11 7.09 2.62 16.15
C GLY A 11 5.79 1.83 16.00
N LEU A 12 5.54 1.20 14.85
CA LEU A 12 4.44 0.25 14.69
C LEU A 12 4.62 -1.01 15.57
N ASP A 13 5.86 -1.35 15.89
CA ASP A 13 6.26 -2.43 16.80
C ASP A 13 5.77 -2.16 18.22
N VAL A 14 5.93 -0.92 18.69
CA VAL A 14 5.47 -0.48 20.02
C VAL A 14 3.95 -0.59 20.14
N LEU A 15 3.24 -0.38 19.04
CA LEU A 15 1.78 -0.47 18.96
C LEU A 15 1.28 -1.88 18.64
N ASN A 16 2.17 -2.88 18.51
CA ASN A 16 1.85 -4.24 18.06
C ASN A 16 0.97 -4.23 16.80
N THR A 17 1.23 -3.31 15.89
CA THR A 17 0.44 -3.07 14.69
C THR A 17 1.26 -3.51 13.48
N PRO A 18 1.00 -4.69 12.89
CA PRO A 18 1.84 -5.21 11.81
C PRO A 18 1.68 -4.43 10.49
N LEU A 19 0.53 -3.77 10.31
CA LEU A 19 0.15 -3.06 9.10
C LEU A 19 -0.81 -1.93 9.44
N MET A 20 -0.55 -0.75 8.88
CA MET A 20 -1.49 0.36 8.87
C MET A 20 -1.80 0.76 7.43
N ILE A 21 -3.07 0.90 7.09
CA ILE A 21 -3.54 1.40 5.79
C ILE A 21 -4.35 2.66 6.03
N LEU A 22 -3.90 3.77 5.44
CA LEU A 22 -4.63 5.03 5.44
C LEU A 22 -5.27 5.21 4.06
N PHE A 23 -6.59 5.42 4.03
CA PHE A 23 -7.35 5.63 2.82
C PHE A 23 -7.98 7.03 2.82
N THR A 24 -7.84 7.74 1.72
CA THR A 24 -8.51 9.03 1.52
C THR A 24 -9.62 8.86 0.47
N ASN A 25 -10.86 9.19 0.85
CA ASN A 25 -12.01 9.06 -0.06
C ASN A 25 -12.09 10.17 -1.11
N THR A 26 -11.13 11.10 -1.12
CA THR A 26 -11.11 12.25 -2.02
C THR A 26 -9.79 12.29 -2.75
N PHE A 27 -9.85 12.19 -4.07
CA PHE A 27 -8.69 12.37 -4.93
C PHE A 27 -8.24 13.84 -4.94
N ILE A 28 -7.33 14.21 -4.04
CA ILE A 28 -6.70 15.53 -4.04
C ILE A 28 -5.41 15.43 -4.84
N ARG A 29 -5.52 15.44 -6.18
CA ARG A 29 -4.42 15.48 -7.17
C ARG A 29 -3.10 14.78 -6.74
N SER A 30 -2.25 15.46 -5.98
CA SER A 30 -0.91 15.02 -5.58
C SER A 30 -0.85 14.22 -4.27
N LEU A 31 -1.96 14.08 -3.54
CA LEU A 31 -1.98 13.28 -2.32
C LEU A 31 -2.17 11.80 -2.67
N PRO A 32 -1.47 10.89 -1.96
CA PRO A 32 -1.71 9.47 -2.09
C PRO A 32 -3.16 9.14 -1.70
N LEU A 33 -3.82 8.37 -2.57
CA LEU A 33 -5.14 7.81 -2.31
C LEU A 33 -5.06 6.78 -1.17
N VAL A 34 -3.95 6.05 -1.13
CA VAL A 34 -3.65 5.08 -0.07
C VAL A 34 -2.21 5.25 0.39
N VAL A 35 -2.00 5.19 1.71
CA VAL A 35 -0.67 5.03 2.31
C VAL A 35 -0.66 3.70 3.06
N ILE A 36 0.31 2.85 2.74
CA ILE A 36 0.56 1.55 3.36
C ILE A 36 1.81 1.70 4.21
N LEU A 37 1.69 1.43 5.50
CA LEU A 37 2.79 1.49 6.45
C LEU A 37 2.98 0.11 7.07
N THR A 38 4.14 -0.49 6.81
CA THR A 38 4.51 -1.81 7.34
C THR A 38 5.36 -1.69 8.60
N LEU A 39 5.31 -2.73 9.40
CA LEU A 39 6.13 -2.87 10.61
C LEU A 39 7.62 -3.04 10.31
N ASP A 40 7.94 -3.77 9.25
CA ASP A 40 9.31 -4.07 8.84
C ASP A 40 9.48 -3.99 7.31
N GLU A 41 10.73 -3.91 6.88
CA GLU A 41 11.15 -3.82 5.48
C GLU A 41 11.36 -5.20 4.84
N THR A 42 10.55 -6.20 5.18
CA THR A 42 10.66 -7.52 4.55
C THR A 42 9.73 -7.65 3.35
N ALA A 43 10.21 -8.37 2.33
CA ALA A 43 9.42 -8.61 1.11
C ALA A 43 8.11 -9.36 1.41
N TYR A 44 8.13 -10.22 2.43
CA TYR A 44 6.94 -10.93 2.91
C TYR A 44 5.92 -9.94 3.51
N THR A 45 6.33 -9.05 4.40
CA THR A 45 5.43 -8.07 5.02
C THR A 45 4.82 -7.12 3.99
N PHE A 46 5.60 -6.65 3.01
CA PHE A 46 5.06 -5.84 1.92
C PHE A 46 4.05 -6.60 1.04
N LEU A 47 4.30 -7.88 0.75
CA LEU A 47 3.38 -8.70 -0.03
C LEU A 47 2.06 -8.91 0.72
N GLU A 48 2.12 -9.23 2.01
CA GLU A 48 0.94 -9.36 2.87
C GLU A 48 0.18 -8.04 2.96
N ALA A 49 0.88 -6.90 3.05
CA ALA A 49 0.27 -5.58 3.08
C ALA A 49 -0.52 -5.26 1.80
N LEU A 50 0.05 -5.61 0.63
CA LEU A 50 -0.63 -5.45 -0.65
C LEU A 50 -1.81 -6.41 -0.81
N ASN A 51 -1.70 -7.65 -0.32
CA ASN A 51 -2.83 -8.59 -0.30
C ASN A 51 -3.96 -8.11 0.61
N ALA A 52 -3.60 -7.57 1.78
CA ALA A 52 -4.54 -6.95 2.70
C ALA A 52 -5.26 -5.76 2.01
N LEU A 53 -4.51 -4.88 1.34
CA LEU A 53 -5.07 -3.81 0.52
C LEU A 53 -6.11 -4.34 -0.48
N LYS A 54 -5.78 -5.41 -1.21
CA LYS A 54 -6.69 -6.01 -2.19
C LYS A 54 -7.99 -6.50 -1.57
N SER A 55 -7.94 -6.97 -0.31
CA SER A 55 -9.08 -7.55 0.39
C SER A 55 -10.01 -6.51 1.04
N VAL A 56 -9.46 -5.39 1.53
CA VAL A 56 -10.24 -4.40 2.29
C VAL A 56 -10.82 -3.29 1.43
N MET A 57 -10.29 -3.08 0.22
CA MET A 57 -10.69 -1.96 -0.61
C MET A 57 -11.99 -2.21 -1.39
N PRO A 58 -12.84 -1.18 -1.57
CA PRO A 58 -14.07 -1.30 -2.35
C PRO A 58 -13.79 -1.68 -3.80
N LEU A 59 -14.69 -2.45 -4.43
CA LEU A 59 -14.56 -2.83 -5.85
C LEU A 59 -14.52 -1.63 -6.82
N THR A 60 -15.02 -0.47 -6.39
CA THR A 60 -15.08 0.76 -7.19
C THR A 60 -13.84 1.66 -7.06
N ILE A 61 -12.85 1.27 -6.25
CA ILE A 61 -11.61 2.04 -6.07
C ILE A 61 -10.74 2.08 -7.34
N PHE A 62 -9.74 2.96 -7.38
CA PHE A 62 -8.78 3.11 -8.49
C PHE A 62 -9.50 3.30 -9.83
N ASN A 63 -10.27 4.39 -9.96
CA ASN A 63 -11.05 4.70 -11.16
C ASN A 63 -11.97 3.55 -11.64
N LYS A 64 -12.55 2.81 -10.68
CA LYS A 64 -13.41 1.63 -10.91
C LYS A 64 -12.67 0.41 -11.49
N HIS A 65 -11.34 0.42 -11.53
CA HIS A 65 -10.55 -0.77 -11.85
C HIS A 65 -10.58 -1.79 -10.71
N GLY A 66 -10.84 -1.31 -9.48
CA GLY A 66 -10.93 -2.13 -8.30
C GLY A 66 -9.57 -2.64 -7.79
N PRO A 67 -9.56 -3.29 -6.62
CA PRO A 67 -8.33 -3.70 -5.95
C PRO A 67 -7.49 -4.72 -6.72
N ARG A 68 -8.11 -5.56 -7.55
CA ARG A 68 -7.41 -6.61 -8.30
C ARG A 68 -6.49 -6.04 -9.38
N VAL A 69 -6.91 -4.97 -10.04
CA VAL A 69 -6.10 -4.26 -11.03
C VAL A 69 -5.17 -3.28 -10.32
N GLY A 70 -5.66 -2.59 -9.29
CA GLY A 70 -4.85 -1.72 -8.45
C GLY A 70 -4.72 -0.28 -8.98
N PRO A 71 -3.88 0.54 -8.32
CA PRO A 71 -3.61 1.92 -8.70
C PRO A 71 -2.75 2.00 -9.97
N GLU A 72 -2.76 3.17 -10.61
CA GLU A 72 -1.90 3.46 -11.76
C GLU A 72 -0.42 3.61 -11.34
N VAL A 73 -0.18 4.18 -10.16
CA VAL A 73 1.17 4.47 -9.66
C VAL A 73 1.30 4.02 -8.21
N ILE A 74 2.36 3.26 -7.93
CA ILE A 74 2.81 2.94 -6.57
C ILE A 74 4.18 3.58 -6.38
N MET A 75 4.34 4.35 -5.32
CA MET A 75 5.59 4.97 -4.89
C MET A 75 6.16 4.17 -3.71
N ILE A 76 7.47 3.96 -3.77
CA ILE A 76 8.29 3.17 -2.85
C ILE A 76 9.67 3.83 -2.70
N ASP A 77 10.42 3.49 -1.66
CA ASP A 77 11.73 4.08 -1.35
C ASP A 77 12.93 3.46 -2.12
N ASP A 78 12.64 2.67 -3.16
CA ASP A 78 13.60 1.90 -4.00
C ASP A 78 14.35 0.77 -3.24
N CYS A 79 13.74 0.21 -2.19
CA CYS A 79 14.34 -0.96 -1.55
C CYS A 79 14.09 -2.25 -2.37
N LYS A 80 14.93 -3.27 -2.17
CA LYS A 80 14.82 -4.56 -2.89
C LYS A 80 13.55 -5.33 -2.49
N ALA A 81 13.11 -5.18 -1.23
CA ALA A 81 11.98 -5.89 -0.68
C ALA A 81 10.64 -5.42 -1.27
N GLU A 82 10.44 -4.10 -1.36
CA GLU A 82 9.26 -3.50 -2.01
C GLU A 82 9.16 -3.90 -3.48
N ARG A 83 10.26 -3.78 -4.23
CA ARG A 83 10.30 -4.20 -5.64
C ARG A 83 9.97 -5.68 -5.80
N PHE A 84 10.51 -6.54 -4.94
CA PHE A 84 10.17 -7.95 -4.96
C PHE A 84 8.67 -8.15 -4.71
N ALA A 85 8.09 -7.53 -3.69
CA ALA A 85 6.68 -7.66 -3.38
C ALA A 85 5.80 -7.19 -4.56
N LEU A 86 6.12 -6.05 -5.18
CA LEU A 86 5.40 -5.53 -6.35
C LEU A 86 5.50 -6.42 -7.59
N HIS A 87 6.57 -7.20 -7.75
CA HIS A 87 6.69 -8.16 -8.85
C HIS A 87 5.96 -9.50 -8.58
N ASN A 88 5.57 -9.77 -7.34
CA ASN A 88 5.01 -11.06 -6.91
C ASN A 88 3.58 -10.94 -6.36
N ILE A 89 2.95 -9.77 -6.49
CA ILE A 89 1.59 -9.45 -6.01
C ILE A 89 0.49 -9.72 -7.05
#